data_AF-A0A922IWS1-F1
#
_entry.id   AF-A0A922IWS1-F1
#
_cell.length_a   1.000
_cell.length_b   1.000
_cell.length_c   1.000
_cell.angle_alpha   90.00
_cell.angle_beta   90.00
_cell.angle_gamma   90.00
#
_symmetry.space_group_name_H-M   'P 1'
#
loop_
_entity.id
_entity.type
_entity.pdbx_description
1 polymer ?
#
loop_
_entity_poly.entity_id
_entity_poly.type
_entity_poly.pdbx_seq_one_letter_code
_entity_poly.pdbx_strand_id
1 'polypeptide(L)'
;MVCISAICACYSFIAAISLSVGGLVAKAWLFFVSDQIVAYLIVTSGAAVLEILYLAYNGDREISWSEACSSYGRFCCRMKLALVLYVLALWCFIVLAVISAYRTFIMFEPPSLPSKEVKEEIA
;
A
#
# COMPACT_ATOMS: atom_id res chain seq x y z
N MET A 1 -10.87 -7.91 -3.95
CA MET A 1 -9.51 -8.45 -4.19
C MET A 1 -9.15 -8.38 -5.66
N VAL A 2 -9.85 -9.08 -6.57
CA VAL A 2 -9.52 -9.09 -8.01
C VAL A 2 -9.46 -7.69 -8.65
N CYS A 3 -10.50 -6.87 -8.47
CA CYS A 3 -10.51 -5.50 -9.02
C CYS A 3 -9.37 -4.64 -8.46
N ILE A 4 -9.07 -4.79 -7.16
CA ILE A 4 -7.98 -4.04 -6.52
C ILE A 4 -6.63 -4.51 -7.06
N SER A 5 -6.42 -5.82 -7.25
CA SER A 5 -5.22 -6.35 -7.90
C SER A 5 -5.03 -5.81 -9.32
N ALA A 6 -6.11 -5.64 -10.08
CA ALA A 6 -6.05 -5.01 -11.41
C ALA A 6 -5.63 -3.53 -11.33
N ILE A 7 -6.21 -2.77 -10.40
CA ILE A 7 -5.80 -1.37 -10.13
C ILE A 7 -4.32 -1.31 -9.76
N CYS A 8 -3.86 -2.19 -8.88
CA CYS A 8 -2.45 -2.27 -8.47
C CYS A 8 -1.54 -2.56 -9.67
N ALA A 9 -1.91 -3.51 -10.54
CA ALA A 9 -1.13 -3.84 -11.73
C ALA A 9 -1.04 -2.66 -12.70
N CYS A 10 -2.15 -1.98 -12.96
CA CYS A 10 -2.19 -0.78 -13.79
C CYS A 10 -1.33 0.34 -13.19
N TYR A 11 -1.44 0.57 -11.88
CA TYR A 11 -0.64 1.57 -11.19
C TYR A 11 0.86 1.25 -11.27
N SER A 12 1.27 0.02 -10.96
CA SER A 12 2.67 -0.40 -11.06
C SER A 12 3.23 -0.26 -12.48
N PHE A 13 2.42 -0.54 -13.50
CA PHE A 13 2.80 -0.35 -14.89
C PHE A 13 3.01 1.14 -15.23
N ILE A 14 2.09 2.01 -14.83
CA ILE A 14 2.21 3.47 -15.00
C ILE A 14 3.43 4.00 -14.23
N ALA A 15 3.67 3.52 -13.01
CA ALA A 15 4.82 3.89 -12.19
C ALA A 15 6.14 3.46 -12.84
N ALA A 16 6.21 2.28 -13.46
CA ALA A 16 7.39 1.82 -14.18
C ALA A 16 7.66 2.64 -15.45
N ILE A 17 6.62 2.96 -16.23
CA ILE A 17 6.74 3.81 -17.43
C ILE A 17 7.24 5.20 -17.04
N SER A 18 6.67 5.78 -15.99
CA SER A 18 7.04 7.12 -15.55
C SER A 18 8.48 7.20 -15.02
N LEU A 19 9.02 6.12 -14.44
CA LEU A 19 10.46 6.04 -14.11
C LEU A 19 11.36 6.11 -15.36
N SER A 20 10.88 5.57 -16.48
CA SER A 20 11.63 5.52 -17.73
C SER A 20 11.62 6.86 -18.48
N VAL A 21 10.60 7.68 -18.25
CA VAL A 21 10.42 9.00 -18.89
C VAL A 21 10.84 10.08 -17.89
N GLY A 22 12.11 10.50 -17.93
CA GLY A 22 12.71 11.41 -16.95
C GLY A 22 11.88 12.67 -16.65
N GLY A 23 11.50 12.86 -15.38
CA GLY A 23 10.68 13.99 -14.90
C GLY A 23 10.07 13.81 -13.51
N LEU A 24 10.59 12.89 -12.70
CA LEU A 24 9.93 12.41 -11.47
C LEU A 24 9.79 13.45 -10.36
N VAL A 25 10.74 14.37 -10.23
CA VAL A 25 10.85 15.24 -9.05
C VAL A 25 9.67 16.20 -8.94
N ALA A 26 9.13 16.70 -10.07
CA ALA A 26 7.97 17.58 -10.07
C ALA A 26 6.64 16.87 -9.73
N LYS A 27 6.62 15.53 -9.63
CA LYS A 27 5.41 14.73 -9.39
C LYS A 27 5.50 13.83 -8.14
N ALA A 28 6.50 14.02 -7.28
CA ALA A 28 6.68 13.19 -6.07
C ALA A 28 5.41 13.12 -5.19
N TRP A 29 4.69 14.24 -5.08
CA TRP A 29 3.41 14.31 -4.37
C TRP A 29 2.32 13.43 -4.98
N LEU A 30 2.25 13.32 -6.32
CA LEU A 30 1.26 12.46 -6.98
C LEU A 30 1.54 10.99 -6.71
N PHE A 31 2.80 10.57 -6.73
CA PHE A 31 3.18 9.20 -6.38
C PHE A 31 2.85 8.89 -4.93
N PHE A 32 3.18 9.79 -4.01
CA PHE A 32 2.89 9.62 -2.59
C PHE A 32 1.39 9.45 -2.32
N VAL A 33 0.54 10.35 -2.83
CA VAL A 33 -0.91 10.25 -2.66
C VAL A 33 -1.45 8.97 -3.31
N SER A 34 -0.97 8.61 -4.50
CA SER A 34 -1.43 7.40 -5.19
C SER A 34 -1.02 6.12 -4.45
N ASP A 35 0.20 6.06 -3.92
CA ASP A 35 0.68 4.95 -3.10
C ASP A 35 -0.16 4.77 -1.84
N GLN A 36 -0.54 5.88 -1.17
CA GLN A 36 -1.46 5.82 -0.03
C GLN A 36 -2.83 5.27 -0.42
N ILE A 37 -3.44 5.79 -1.50
CA ILE A 37 -4.74 5.31 -1.99
C ILE A 37 -4.69 3.81 -2.27
N VAL A 38 -3.66 3.33 -2.98
CA VAL A 38 -3.50 1.91 -3.29
C VAL A 38 -3.33 1.09 -2.01
N ALA A 39 -2.52 1.54 -1.05
CA ALA A 39 -2.37 0.86 0.23
C ALA A 39 -3.71 0.71 0.99
N TYR A 40 -4.51 1.77 1.07
CA TYR A 40 -5.84 1.72 1.72
C TYR A 40 -6.79 0.75 1.00
N LEU A 41 -6.80 0.76 -0.33
CA LEU A 41 -7.62 -0.16 -1.12
C LEU A 41 -7.20 -1.62 -0.90
N ILE A 42 -5.88 -1.88 -0.87
CA ILE A 42 -5.36 -3.23 -0.63
C ILE A 42 -5.76 -3.70 0.76
N VAL A 43 -5.48 -2.93 1.81
CA VAL A 43 -5.79 -3.32 3.20
C VAL A 43 -7.29 -3.57 3.38
N THR A 44 -8.14 -2.64 2.94
CA THR A 44 -9.60 -2.76 3.10
C THR A 44 -10.14 -3.99 2.39
N SER A 45 -9.73 -4.20 1.14
CA SER A 45 -10.16 -5.40 0.40
C SER A 45 -9.57 -6.68 0.98
N GLY A 46 -8.36 -6.65 1.53
CA GLY A 46 -7.71 -7.80 2.16
C GLY A 46 -8.46 -8.22 3.41
N ALA A 47 -8.79 -7.25 4.27
CA ALA A 47 -9.58 -7.47 5.48
C ALA A 47 -10.96 -8.09 5.16
N ALA A 48 -11.69 -7.53 4.19
CA ALA A 48 -12.99 -8.08 3.80
C ALA A 48 -12.91 -9.55 3.32
N VAL A 49 -11.87 -9.90 2.55
CA VAL A 49 -11.67 -11.29 2.09
C VAL A 49 -11.20 -12.20 3.22
N LEU A 50 -10.37 -11.69 4.13
CA LEU A 50 -9.91 -12.45 5.30
C LEU A 50 -11.09 -12.83 6.21
N GLU A 51 -12.02 -11.91 6.47
CA GLU A 51 -13.25 -12.19 7.24
C GLU A 51 -14.11 -13.26 6.57
N ILE A 52 -14.36 -13.13 5.26
CA ILE A 52 -15.12 -14.14 4.49
C ILE A 52 -14.41 -15.49 4.53
N LEU A 53 -13.09 -15.51 4.40
CA LEU A 53 -12.31 -16.75 4.46
C LEU A 53 -12.33 -17.35 5.86
N TYR A 54 -12.27 -16.53 6.91
CA TYR A 54 -12.38 -16.95 8.30
C TYR A 54 -13.73 -17.63 8.57
N LEU A 55 -14.82 -17.00 8.13
CA LEU A 55 -16.15 -17.59 8.16
C LEU A 55 -16.19 -18.90 7.34
N ALA A 56 -15.57 -18.94 6.15
CA ALA A 56 -15.54 -20.15 5.32
C ALA A 56 -14.87 -21.34 6.00
N TYR A 57 -13.88 -21.10 6.85
CA TYR A 57 -13.15 -22.13 7.61
C TYR A 57 -13.77 -22.49 8.95
N ASN A 58 -14.39 -21.55 9.66
CA ASN A 58 -14.85 -21.78 11.03
C ASN A 58 -16.39 -21.85 11.14
N GLY A 59 -17.11 -21.29 10.16
CA GLY A 59 -18.54 -21.03 10.25
C GLY A 59 -18.90 -20.02 11.34
N ASP A 60 -20.19 -19.76 11.48
CA ASP A 60 -20.77 -19.06 12.63
C ASP A 60 -22.17 -19.63 12.91
N ARG A 61 -22.30 -20.30 14.05
CA ARG A 61 -23.55 -20.97 14.44
C ARG A 61 -24.64 -20.00 14.87
N GLU A 62 -24.30 -18.81 15.35
CA GLU A 62 -25.28 -17.83 15.85
C GLU A 62 -26.08 -17.22 14.70
N ILE A 63 -25.45 -17.03 13.54
CA ILE A 63 -26.10 -16.53 12.32
C ILE A 63 -26.39 -17.64 11.28
N SER A 64 -26.33 -18.91 11.70
CA SER A 64 -26.59 -20.09 10.85
C SER A 64 -25.69 -20.22 9.61
N TRP A 65 -24.46 -19.69 9.68
CA TRP A 65 -23.47 -19.80 8.61
C TRP A 65 -22.63 -21.07 8.81
N SER A 66 -22.66 -21.98 7.85
CA SER A 66 -21.92 -23.24 7.92
C SER A 66 -20.48 -23.09 7.43
N GLU A 67 -19.60 -23.98 7.92
CA GLU A 67 -18.25 -24.12 7.36
C GLU A 67 -18.33 -24.58 5.90
N ALA A 68 -17.83 -23.77 4.98
CA ALA A 68 -17.82 -24.07 3.55
C ALA A 68 -16.56 -24.87 3.14
N CYS A 69 -15.43 -24.65 3.81
CA CYS A 69 -14.15 -25.22 3.41
C CYS A 69 -14.03 -26.73 3.64
N SER A 70 -14.82 -27.31 4.54
CA SER A 70 -14.96 -28.76 4.68
C SER A 70 -15.46 -29.42 3.37
N SER A 71 -16.43 -28.81 2.70
CA SER A 71 -16.97 -29.30 1.42
C SER A 71 -16.17 -28.83 0.20
N TYR A 72 -15.59 -27.62 0.25
CA TYR A 72 -14.93 -26.96 -0.89
C TYR A 72 -13.43 -26.70 -0.67
N GLY A 73 -12.73 -27.65 -0.05
CA GLY A 73 -11.33 -27.47 0.37
C GLY A 73 -10.36 -27.02 -0.73
N ARG A 74 -10.53 -27.47 -1.99
CA ARG A 74 -9.69 -27.03 -3.12
C ARG A 74 -9.88 -25.55 -3.44
N PHE A 75 -11.12 -25.05 -3.39
CA PHE A 75 -11.42 -23.64 -3.60
C PHE A 75 -10.83 -22.79 -2.47
N CYS A 76 -11.03 -23.21 -1.22
CA CYS A 76 -10.48 -22.52 -0.06
C CYS A 76 -8.95 -22.48 -0.05
N CYS A 77 -8.30 -23.58 -0.45
CA CYS A 77 -6.84 -23.60 -0.59
C CYS A 77 -6.34 -22.56 -1.62
N ARG A 78 -7.01 -22.47 -2.79
CA ARG A 78 -6.69 -21.44 -3.80
C ARG A 78 -6.94 -20.03 -3.29
N MET A 79 -8.05 -19.78 -2.60
CA MET A 79 -8.35 -18.47 -2.00
C MET A 79 -7.30 -18.08 -0.95
N LYS A 80 -6.91 -19.02 -0.08
CA LYS A 80 -5.85 -18.80 0.92
C LYS A 80 -4.52 -18.44 0.26
N LEU A 81 -4.12 -19.17 -0.79
CA LEU A 81 -2.90 -18.85 -1.54
C LEU A 81 -2.98 -17.46 -2.19
N ALA A 82 -4.11 -17.12 -2.80
CA ALA A 82 -4.33 -15.80 -3.38
C ALA A 82 -4.23 -14.69 -2.32
N LEU A 83 -4.79 -14.91 -1.12
CA LEU A 83 -4.69 -13.97 0.00
C LEU A 83 -3.24 -13.80 0.48
N VAL A 84 -2.46 -14.87 0.60
CA VAL A 84 -1.03 -14.80 0.96
C VAL A 84 -0.25 -13.97 -0.06
N LEU A 85 -0.45 -14.21 -1.35
CA LEU A 85 0.18 -13.41 -2.42
C LEU A 85 -0.27 -11.95 -2.37
N TYR A 86 -1.53 -11.70 -2.05
CA TYR A 86 -2.09 -10.36 -1.92
C TYR A 86 -1.47 -9.60 -0.73
N VAL A 87 -1.23 -10.27 0.40
CA VAL A 87 -0.49 -9.70 1.55
C VAL A 87 0.98 -9.45 1.19
N LEU A 88 1.61 -10.33 0.41
CA LEU A 88 2.97 -10.08 -0.07
C LEU A 88 3.02 -8.83 -0.97
N ALA A 89 2.03 -8.66 -1.86
CA ALA A 89 1.90 -7.45 -2.66
C ALA A 89 1.68 -6.20 -1.79
N LEU A 90 0.87 -6.29 -0.73
CA LEU A 90 0.70 -5.20 0.24
C LEU A 90 2.04 -4.74 0.83
N TRP A 91 2.92 -5.67 1.23
CA TRP A 91 4.25 -5.34 1.73
C TRP A 91 5.08 -4.56 0.70
N CYS A 92 5.05 -4.96 -0.58
CA CYS A 92 5.71 -4.21 -1.63
C CYS A 92 5.17 -2.76 -1.74
N PHE A 93 3.86 -2.58 -1.69
CA PHE A 93 3.23 -1.26 -1.72
C PHE A 93 3.55 -0.40 -0.49
N ILE A 94 3.66 -0.99 0.69
CA ILE A 94 4.10 -0.28 1.90
C ILE A 94 5.53 0.26 1.71
N VAL A 95 6.45 -0.56 1.17
CA VAL A 95 7.82 -0.12 0.90
C VAL A 95 7.84 1.02 -0.12
N LEU A 96 7.05 0.93 -1.20
CA LEU A 96 6.93 2.01 -2.18
C LEU A 96 6.40 3.30 -1.55
N ALA A 97 5.35 3.20 -0.73
CA ALA A 97 4.79 4.34 -0.02
C ALA A 97 5.81 5.01 0.90
N VAL A 98 6.63 4.24 1.62
CA VAL A 98 7.71 4.77 2.47
C VAL A 98 8.77 5.48 1.64
N ILE A 99 9.21 4.89 0.52
CA ILE A 99 10.18 5.53 -0.38
C ILE A 99 9.61 6.83 -0.94
N SER A 100 8.36 6.82 -1.41
CA SER A 100 7.71 8.02 -1.95
C SER A 100 7.52 9.10 -0.89
N ALA A 101 7.17 8.72 0.34
CA ALA A 101 7.09 9.64 1.48
C ALA A 101 8.45 10.28 1.75
N TYR A 102 9.49 9.48 1.89
CA TYR A 102 10.86 9.95 2.16
C TYR A 102 11.34 10.95 1.09
N ARG A 103 11.14 10.63 -0.19
CA ARG A 103 11.47 11.52 -1.31
C ARG A 103 10.68 12.83 -1.28
N THR A 104 9.40 12.76 -0.93
CA THR A 104 8.52 13.94 -0.87
C THR A 104 8.89 14.84 0.31
N PHE A 105 9.15 14.26 1.49
CA PHE A 105 9.41 15.03 2.70
C PHE A 105 10.81 15.65 2.77
N ILE A 106 11.83 15.04 2.16
CA ILE A 106 13.18 15.64 2.09
C ILE A 106 13.18 16.97 1.32
N MET A 107 12.30 17.12 0.33
CA MET A 107 12.21 18.35 -0.45
C MET A 107 11.82 19.58 0.40
N PHE A 108 11.22 19.35 1.58
CA PHE A 108 10.82 20.40 2.52
C PHE A 108 11.85 20.58 3.65
N GLU A 109 13.14 20.63 3.31
CA GLU A 109 14.21 20.88 4.27
C GLU A 109 13.90 22.16 5.08
N PRO A 110 13.97 22.13 6.43
CA PRO A 110 13.63 23.28 7.23
C PRO A 110 14.58 24.44 6.91
N PRO A 111 14.10 25.70 6.87
CA PRO A 111 14.97 26.84 6.59
C PRO A 111 16.16 26.81 7.56
N SER A 112 17.37 26.92 7.02
CA SER A 112 18.58 27.03 7.84
C SER A 112 18.43 28.24 8.77
N LEU A 113 18.54 27.99 10.07
CA LEU A 113 18.55 29.07 11.06
C LEU A 113 19.71 30.01 10.71
N PRO A 114 19.49 31.33 10.69
CA PRO A 114 20.58 32.27 10.45
C PRO A 114 21.62 32.07 11.55
N SER A 115 22.88 31.86 11.16
CA SER A 115 24.01 31.81 12.07
C SER A 115 23.99 33.07 12.93
N LYS A 116 23.65 32.91 14.21
CA LYS A 116 24.02 33.90 15.22
C LYS A 116 25.54 33.82 15.35
N GLU A 117 26.27 34.64 14.58
CA GLU A 117 27.62 35.12 14.88
C GLU A 117 28.11 36.07 13.76
N VAL A 118 27.46 37.23 13.63
CA VAL A 118 28.11 38.48 13.19
C VAL A 118 27.57 39.57 14.11
N LYS A 119 27.96 39.51 15.38
CA LYS A 119 27.73 40.61 16.33
C LYS A 119 28.91 40.70 17.29
N GLU A 120 30.12 40.75 16.73
CA GLU A 120 31.35 41.05 17.46
C GLU A 120 32.38 41.75 16.55
N GLU A 121 31.93 42.63 15.63
CA GLU A 121 32.84 43.47 14.82
C GLU A 121 32.36 44.93 14.72
N ILE A 122 31.57 45.38 15.70
CA ILE A 122 31.36 46.82 15.96
C ILE A 122 31.28 46.99 17.48
N ALA A 123 32.44 46.91 18.13
CA ALA A 123 32.70 47.43 19.47
C ALA A 123 33.99 48.25 19.41
#